data_AF-Q67LI9-F1
#
_entry.id   AF-Q67LI9-F1
#
_cell.length_a   1.000
_cell.length_b   1.000
_cell.length_c   1.000
_cell.angle_alpha   90.00
_cell.angle_beta   90.00
_cell.angle_gamma   90.00
#
_symmetry.space_group_name_H-M   'P 1'
#
loop_
_entity.id
_entity.type
_entity.pdbx_description
1 polymer ?
#
loop_
_entity_poly.entity_id
_entity_poly.type
_entity_poly.pdbx_seq_one_letter_code
_entity_poly.pdbx_strand_id
1 'polypeptide(L)'
;MRMGGAEVNGIDDLAAVMDVHLARFDRDGDHRAAFLRVYRHMTLAVRERLRRPFFLDPAWVERVAVRFGWYYFDALERFERGDDPPPAWAYAFDIAARKRAFLLQDILLGMNAHINNDLPLVVAEILRAEGDERSVFETVRRRFDHDQINRVLHDVIPGVQDEVARHYGRLIRPLGRLMGDLDRQLTTYGLKTWRDQVWRNARCLLAAAGEEERQLVIRFIQQDALHLAREIYRFAPLRLLRPLARWMRRWRLF
;
A
#
# COMPACT_ATOMS: atom_id res chain seq x y z
N MET A 1 -8.06 -7.69 -16.96
CA MET A 1 -8.80 -6.63 -16.21
C MET A 1 -8.31 -5.26 -16.67
N ARG A 2 -9.13 -4.21 -16.75
CA ARG A 2 -8.63 -2.87 -17.15
C ARG A 2 -8.15 -2.07 -15.93
N MET A 3 -6.97 -1.45 -16.03
CA MET A 3 -6.35 -0.59 -15.01
C MET A 3 -5.56 0.52 -15.69
N GLY A 4 -5.75 1.78 -15.29
CA GLY A 4 -4.91 2.87 -15.80
C GLY A 4 -4.98 3.01 -17.33
N GLY A 5 -6.13 2.68 -17.91
CA GLY A 5 -6.36 2.69 -19.36
C GLY A 5 -5.89 1.45 -20.14
N ALA A 6 -5.14 0.53 -19.54
CA ALA A 6 -4.60 -0.67 -20.21
C ALA A 6 -5.28 -1.97 -19.75
N GLU A 7 -5.17 -3.02 -20.56
CA GLU A 7 -5.51 -4.38 -20.14
C GLU A 7 -4.35 -4.99 -19.36
N VAL A 8 -4.66 -5.58 -18.21
CA VAL A 8 -3.70 -6.21 -17.28
C VAL A 8 -4.11 -7.66 -17.07
N ASN A 9 -3.21 -8.58 -17.43
CA ASN A 9 -3.40 -10.02 -17.34
C ASN A 9 -2.39 -10.70 -16.40
N GLY A 10 -1.33 -10.01 -16.00
CA GLY A 10 -0.34 -10.51 -15.05
C GLY A 10 0.44 -9.40 -14.36
N ILE A 11 1.37 -9.78 -13.49
CA ILE A 11 2.17 -8.82 -12.71
C ILE A 11 3.10 -7.97 -13.57
N ASP A 12 3.52 -8.47 -14.74
CA ASP A 12 4.34 -7.72 -15.70
C ASP A 12 3.54 -6.57 -16.35
N ASP A 13 2.30 -6.80 -16.76
CA ASP A 13 1.41 -5.75 -17.27
C ASP A 13 1.12 -4.70 -16.18
N LEU A 14 0.89 -5.15 -14.95
CA LEU A 14 0.71 -4.26 -13.80
C LEU A 14 1.92 -3.33 -13.61
N ALA A 15 3.13 -3.88 -13.67
CA ALA A 15 4.35 -3.09 -13.56
C ALA A 15 4.48 -2.06 -14.69
N ALA A 16 4.09 -2.42 -15.92
CA ALA A 16 4.07 -1.50 -17.05
C ALA A 16 3.07 -0.35 -16.85
N VAL A 17 1.87 -0.62 -16.31
CA VAL A 17 0.90 0.44 -15.95
C VAL A 17 1.47 1.39 -14.90
N MET A 18 2.17 0.86 -13.89
CA MET A 18 2.85 1.68 -12.88
C MET A 18 3.93 2.57 -13.51
N ASP A 19 4.71 2.06 -14.47
CA ASP A 19 5.75 2.82 -15.17
C ASP A 19 5.18 4.01 -15.93
N VAL A 20 4.06 3.82 -16.64
CA VAL A 20 3.38 4.90 -17.34
C VAL A 20 2.91 6.00 -16.38
N HIS A 21 2.33 5.62 -15.24
CA HIS A 21 1.84 6.58 -14.24
C HIS A 21 2.99 7.29 -13.52
N LEU A 22 4.08 6.58 -13.20
CA LEU A 22 5.28 7.19 -12.64
C LEU A 22 5.88 8.21 -13.60
N ALA A 23 6.01 7.88 -14.89
CA ALA A 23 6.53 8.82 -15.89
C ALA A 23 5.68 10.10 -15.99
N ARG A 24 4.34 9.98 -15.86
CA ARG A 24 3.42 11.13 -15.80
C ARG A 24 3.65 11.94 -14.52
N PHE A 25 3.60 11.29 -13.35
CA PHE A 25 3.78 11.96 -12.07
C PHE A 25 5.14 12.65 -11.94
N ASP A 26 6.19 12.10 -12.52
CA ASP A 26 7.54 12.66 -12.50
C ASP A 26 7.70 13.90 -13.37
N ARG A 27 6.97 13.91 -14.49
CA ARG A 27 6.87 15.08 -15.36
C ARG A 27 6.18 16.24 -14.65
N ASP A 28 5.13 15.93 -13.89
CA ASP A 28 4.27 16.93 -13.25
C ASP A 28 4.74 17.30 -11.83
N GLY A 29 5.77 16.62 -11.32
CA GLY A 29 6.25 16.78 -9.94
C GLY A 29 5.13 16.45 -8.93
N ASP A 30 4.39 15.38 -9.20
CA ASP A 30 3.26 14.92 -8.40
C ASP A 30 3.75 14.05 -7.23
N HIS A 31 3.31 14.40 -6.02
CA HIS A 31 3.69 13.70 -4.80
C HIS A 31 3.14 12.28 -4.72
N ARG A 32 2.11 11.93 -5.52
CA ARG A 32 1.60 10.56 -5.63
C ARG A 32 2.66 9.59 -6.17
N ALA A 33 3.70 10.08 -6.86
CA ALA A 33 4.87 9.28 -7.25
C ALA A 33 5.58 8.63 -6.05
N ALA A 34 5.56 9.28 -4.88
CA ALA A 34 6.28 8.82 -3.69
C ALA A 34 5.89 7.39 -3.29
N PHE A 35 4.60 7.18 -3.05
CA PHE A 35 4.06 5.87 -2.74
C PHE A 35 4.15 4.93 -3.95
N LEU A 36 3.81 5.41 -5.16
CA LEU A 36 3.77 4.55 -6.35
C LEU A 36 5.15 3.95 -6.66
N ARG A 37 6.26 4.65 -6.39
CA ARG A 37 7.61 4.08 -6.54
C ARG A 37 7.88 2.94 -5.58
N VAL A 38 7.55 3.14 -4.30
CA VAL A 38 7.69 2.09 -3.27
C VAL A 38 6.84 0.89 -3.64
N TYR A 39 5.59 1.13 -4.06
CA TYR A 39 4.68 0.08 -4.46
C TYR A 39 5.17 -0.67 -5.71
N ARG A 40 5.68 0.04 -6.72
CA ARG A 40 6.29 -0.58 -7.89
C ARG A 40 7.49 -1.44 -7.51
N HIS A 41 8.39 -0.91 -6.67
CA HIS A 41 9.56 -1.67 -6.23
C HIS A 41 9.16 -2.97 -5.51
N MET A 42 8.15 -2.90 -4.63
CA MET A 42 7.56 -4.09 -4.00
C MET A 42 6.97 -5.06 -5.03
N THR A 43 6.23 -4.56 -6.01
CA THR A 43 5.61 -5.38 -7.08
C THR A 43 6.67 -6.12 -7.90
N LEU A 44 7.76 -5.45 -8.26
CA LEU A 44 8.88 -6.09 -8.96
C LEU A 44 9.60 -7.14 -8.11
N ALA A 45 9.73 -6.90 -6.81
CA ALA A 45 10.32 -7.87 -5.88
C ALA A 45 9.43 -9.13 -5.77
N VAL A 46 8.11 -8.96 -5.69
CA VAL A 46 7.15 -10.09 -5.73
C VAL A 46 7.26 -10.84 -7.04
N ARG A 47 7.29 -10.12 -8.18
CA ARG A 47 7.46 -10.73 -9.51
C ARG A 47 8.69 -11.64 -9.58
N GLU A 48 9.82 -11.21 -9.02
CA GLU A 48 11.02 -12.04 -9.00
C GLU A 48 10.85 -13.30 -8.14
N ARG A 49 10.12 -13.20 -7.02
CA ARG A 49 9.83 -14.35 -6.14
C ARG A 49 8.86 -15.35 -6.76
N LEU A 50 7.93 -14.89 -7.60
CA LEU A 50 7.01 -15.76 -8.35
C LEU A 50 7.74 -16.73 -9.29
N ARG A 51 8.94 -16.38 -9.75
CA ARG A 51 9.77 -17.19 -10.66
C ARG A 51 10.65 -18.23 -9.96
N ARG A 52 10.53 -18.35 -8.63
CA ARG A 52 11.37 -19.21 -7.78
C ARG A 52 10.49 -20.08 -6.87
N PRO A 53 11.00 -21.20 -6.33
CA PRO A 53 10.27 -22.02 -5.36
C PRO A 53 10.19 -21.30 -4.00
N PHE A 54 9.31 -20.31 -3.91
CA PHE A 54 9.16 -19.43 -2.74
C PHE A 54 7.75 -19.45 -2.14
N PHE A 55 6.73 -19.61 -2.99
CA PHE A 55 5.33 -19.71 -2.60
C PHE A 55 4.80 -21.14 -2.82
N LEU A 56 3.82 -21.56 -2.01
CA LEU A 56 3.10 -22.81 -2.19
C LEU A 56 2.17 -22.77 -3.40
N ASP A 57 1.58 -21.62 -3.69
CA ASP A 57 0.81 -21.33 -4.90
C ASP A 57 1.19 -19.95 -5.45
N PRO A 58 2.21 -19.88 -6.34
CA PRO A 58 2.60 -18.65 -7.01
C PRO A 58 1.46 -18.00 -7.81
N ALA A 59 0.56 -18.80 -8.40
CA ALA A 59 -0.53 -18.27 -9.22
C ALA A 59 -1.56 -17.53 -8.36
N TRP A 60 -1.85 -18.04 -7.15
CA TRP A 60 -2.69 -17.33 -6.18
C TRP A 60 -2.07 -16.00 -5.75
N VAL A 61 -0.76 -15.98 -5.47
CA VAL A 61 -0.05 -14.75 -5.11
C VAL A 61 -0.08 -13.73 -6.25
N GLU A 62 0.07 -14.17 -7.50
CA GLU A 62 -0.04 -13.28 -8.66
C GLU A 62 -1.47 -12.72 -8.81
N ARG A 63 -2.51 -13.55 -8.65
CA ARG A 63 -3.91 -13.08 -8.65
C ARG A 63 -4.14 -12.02 -7.57
N VAL A 64 -3.63 -12.24 -6.35
CA VAL A 64 -3.68 -11.26 -5.27
C VAL A 64 -2.94 -9.98 -5.67
N ALA A 65 -1.73 -10.07 -6.20
CA ALA A 65 -0.94 -8.89 -6.60
C ALA A 65 -1.62 -8.06 -7.69
N VAL A 66 -2.16 -8.70 -8.72
CA VAL A 66 -2.89 -8.04 -9.82
C VAL A 66 -4.17 -7.41 -9.30
N ARG A 67 -4.98 -8.15 -8.52
CA ARG A 67 -6.22 -7.60 -7.96
C ARG A 67 -5.94 -6.46 -6.98
N PHE A 68 -4.86 -6.53 -6.23
CA PHE A 68 -4.41 -5.46 -5.35
C PHE A 68 -4.05 -4.20 -6.13
N GLY A 69 -3.33 -4.34 -7.24
CA GLY A 69 -3.05 -3.24 -8.17
C GLY A 69 -4.31 -2.57 -8.71
N TRP A 70 -5.34 -3.36 -9.02
CA TRP A 70 -6.62 -2.80 -9.45
C TRP A 70 -7.24 -1.88 -8.40
N TYR A 71 -7.25 -2.25 -7.12
CA TYR A 71 -7.84 -1.41 -6.07
C TYR A 71 -7.13 -0.05 -5.97
N TYR A 72 -5.81 -0.02 -6.13
CA TYR A 72 -5.05 1.24 -6.18
C TYR A 72 -5.45 2.09 -7.39
N PHE A 73 -5.46 1.51 -8.60
CA PHE A 73 -5.76 2.27 -9.81
C PHE A 73 -7.23 2.68 -9.90
N ASP A 74 -8.17 1.88 -9.39
CA ASP A 74 -9.58 2.26 -9.27
C ASP A 74 -9.75 3.46 -8.33
N ALA A 75 -9.10 3.44 -7.15
CA ALA A 75 -9.11 4.58 -6.24
C ALA A 75 -8.47 5.84 -6.87
N LEU A 76 -7.37 5.67 -7.60
CA LEU A 76 -6.69 6.76 -8.29
C LEU A 76 -7.57 7.37 -9.39
N GLU A 77 -8.18 6.54 -10.24
CA GLU A 77 -9.03 6.99 -11.34
C GLU A 77 -10.27 7.74 -10.82
N ARG A 78 -10.92 7.23 -9.76
CA ARG A 78 -12.04 7.93 -9.09
C ARG A 78 -11.61 9.32 -8.61
N PHE A 79 -10.49 9.40 -7.92
CA PHE A 79 -9.96 10.68 -7.44
C PHE A 79 -9.67 11.66 -8.59
N GLU A 80 -9.07 11.19 -9.69
CA GLU A 80 -8.74 12.03 -10.85
C GLU A 80 -9.98 12.50 -11.63
N ARG A 81 -11.08 11.76 -11.58
CA ARG A 81 -12.37 12.14 -12.17
C ARG A 81 -13.21 13.06 -11.26
N GLY A 82 -12.78 13.26 -10.01
CA GLY A 82 -13.55 14.00 -9.01
C GLY A 82 -14.67 13.19 -8.34
N ASP A 83 -14.64 11.86 -8.47
CA ASP A 83 -15.52 10.93 -7.76
C ASP A 83 -14.98 10.64 -6.34
N ASP A 84 -15.72 9.86 -5.56
CA ASP A 84 -15.36 9.46 -4.20
C ASP A 84 -14.55 8.14 -4.16
N PRO A 85 -13.21 8.18 -3.97
CA PRO A 85 -12.43 6.99 -3.64
C PRO A 85 -12.63 6.57 -2.16
N PRO A 86 -12.15 5.39 -1.74
CA PRO A 86 -12.19 5.00 -0.34
C PRO A 86 -11.59 6.07 0.59
N PRO A 87 -12.12 6.29 1.82
CA PRO A 87 -11.77 7.46 2.62
C PRO A 87 -10.28 7.63 2.93
N ALA A 88 -9.55 6.53 3.17
CA ALA A 88 -8.10 6.58 3.40
C ALA A 88 -7.34 7.02 2.14
N TRP A 89 -7.77 6.56 0.95
CA TRP A 89 -7.23 7.00 -0.34
C TRP A 89 -7.56 8.45 -0.64
N ALA A 90 -8.82 8.86 -0.44
CA ALA A 90 -9.24 10.26 -0.57
C ALA A 90 -8.31 11.17 0.24
N TYR A 91 -8.06 10.81 1.49
CA TYR A 91 -7.20 11.57 2.40
C TYR A 91 -5.74 11.61 1.93
N ALA A 92 -5.18 10.48 1.51
CA ALA A 92 -3.81 10.40 1.01
C ALA A 92 -3.62 11.23 -0.27
N PHE A 93 -4.53 11.10 -1.24
CA PHE A 93 -4.46 11.84 -2.50
C PHE A 93 -4.68 13.34 -2.31
N ASP A 94 -5.60 13.76 -1.43
CA ASP A 94 -5.79 15.18 -1.08
C ASP A 94 -4.51 15.82 -0.51
N ILE A 95 -3.81 15.08 0.35
CA ILE A 95 -2.57 15.55 0.97
C ILE A 95 -1.45 15.68 -0.07
N ALA A 96 -1.32 14.68 -0.95
CA ALA A 96 -0.35 14.66 -2.03
C ALA A 96 -0.62 15.78 -3.04
N ALA A 97 -1.87 15.94 -3.50
CA ALA A 97 -2.28 16.98 -4.45
C ALA A 97 -2.01 18.40 -3.91
N ARG A 98 -2.24 18.61 -2.62
CA ARG A 98 -1.98 19.90 -1.95
C ARG A 98 -0.50 20.10 -1.60
N LYS A 99 0.36 19.11 -1.84
CA LYS A 99 1.81 19.11 -1.52
C LYS A 99 2.08 19.53 -0.06
N ARG A 100 1.28 18.99 0.86
CA ARG A 100 1.23 19.38 2.30
C ARG A 100 2.02 18.46 3.24
N ALA A 101 2.51 17.34 2.73
CA ALA A 101 3.21 16.31 3.50
C ALA A 101 4.70 16.24 3.14
N PHE A 102 5.47 15.61 4.03
CA PHE A 102 6.79 15.07 3.69
C PHE A 102 6.62 13.82 2.85
N LEU A 103 7.62 13.48 2.02
CA LEU A 103 7.62 12.26 1.23
C LEU A 103 7.37 11.00 2.07
N LEU A 104 7.98 10.93 3.25
CA LEU A 104 7.75 9.82 4.18
C LEU A 104 6.27 9.70 4.57
N GLN A 105 5.57 10.82 4.76
CA GLN A 105 4.14 10.79 5.04
C GLN A 105 3.35 10.40 3.80
N ASP A 106 3.72 10.89 2.61
CA ASP A 106 3.06 10.47 1.35
C ASP A 106 3.20 8.94 1.14
N ILE A 107 4.37 8.38 1.43
CA ILE A 107 4.62 6.92 1.41
C ILE A 107 3.77 6.20 2.45
N LEU A 108 3.83 6.61 3.72
CA LEU A 108 3.09 5.95 4.81
C LEU A 108 1.58 6.02 4.63
N LEU A 109 1.05 7.16 4.15
CA LEU A 109 -0.38 7.33 3.87
C LEU A 109 -0.83 6.38 2.75
N GLY A 110 -0.05 6.29 1.67
CA GLY A 110 -0.32 5.34 0.59
C GLY A 110 -0.21 3.89 1.04
N MET A 111 0.82 3.54 1.81
CA MET A 111 0.98 2.20 2.38
C MET A 111 -0.17 1.82 3.31
N ASN A 112 -0.63 2.74 4.15
CA ASN A 112 -1.78 2.51 5.02
C ASN A 112 -3.06 2.28 4.20
N ALA A 113 -3.37 3.15 3.23
CA ALA A 113 -4.55 2.97 2.40
C ALA A 113 -4.46 1.64 1.62
N HIS A 114 -3.31 1.33 1.06
CA HIS A 114 -3.16 0.11 0.30
C HIS A 114 -3.23 -1.15 1.19
N ILE A 115 -2.42 -1.22 2.24
CA ILE A 115 -2.35 -2.42 3.09
C ILE A 115 -3.61 -2.58 3.94
N ASN A 116 -4.04 -1.54 4.66
CA ASN A 116 -5.08 -1.69 5.68
C ASN A 116 -6.50 -1.55 5.10
N ASN A 117 -6.70 -0.79 4.01
CA ASN A 117 -8.01 -0.66 3.37
C ASN A 117 -8.20 -1.67 2.22
N ASP A 118 -7.28 -1.76 1.27
CA ASP A 118 -7.53 -2.55 0.05
C ASP A 118 -7.27 -4.05 0.27
N LEU A 119 -6.14 -4.41 0.89
CA LEU A 119 -5.70 -5.81 0.95
C LEU A 119 -6.69 -6.76 1.64
N PRO A 120 -7.41 -6.39 2.73
CA PRO A 120 -8.42 -7.27 3.31
C PRO A 120 -9.54 -7.60 2.33
N LEU A 121 -9.95 -6.61 1.52
CA LEU A 121 -11.00 -6.76 0.51
C LEU A 121 -10.54 -7.70 -0.59
N VAL A 122 -9.31 -7.51 -1.09
CA VAL A 122 -8.68 -8.36 -2.11
C VAL A 122 -8.58 -9.80 -1.65
N VAL A 123 -8.04 -10.03 -0.45
CA VAL A 123 -7.85 -11.38 0.10
C VAL A 123 -9.20 -12.06 0.30
N ALA A 124 -10.19 -11.37 0.89
CA ALA A 124 -11.52 -11.95 1.07
C ALA A 124 -12.23 -12.25 -0.25
N GLU A 125 -12.06 -11.40 -1.27
CA GLU A 125 -12.63 -11.58 -2.60
C GLU A 125 -12.08 -12.83 -3.28
N ILE A 126 -10.75 -13.00 -3.27
CA ILE A 126 -10.09 -14.16 -3.91
C ILE A 126 -10.38 -15.45 -3.15
N LEU A 127 -10.27 -15.45 -1.81
CA LEU A 127 -10.58 -16.62 -1.01
C LEU A 127 -12.01 -17.13 -1.28
N ARG A 128 -13.00 -16.22 -1.31
CA ARG A 128 -14.40 -16.55 -1.60
C ARG A 128 -14.58 -17.06 -3.04
N ALA A 129 -13.90 -16.46 -4.01
CA ALA A 129 -14.01 -16.86 -5.41
C ALA A 129 -13.46 -18.28 -5.65
N GLU A 130 -12.43 -18.69 -4.90
CA GLU A 130 -11.82 -20.03 -4.98
C GLU A 130 -12.50 -21.06 -4.06
N GLY A 131 -13.42 -20.62 -3.19
CA GLY A 131 -14.07 -21.49 -2.21
C GLY A 131 -13.13 -21.97 -1.11
N ASP A 132 -12.02 -21.27 -0.89
CA ASP A 132 -10.96 -21.64 0.06
C ASP A 132 -11.48 -21.69 1.51
N GLU A 133 -12.57 -20.99 1.82
CA GLU A 133 -13.21 -21.03 3.13
C GLU A 133 -13.80 -22.40 3.49
N ARG A 134 -14.01 -23.27 2.49
CA ARG A 134 -14.56 -24.62 2.66
C ARG A 134 -13.48 -25.65 3.02
N SER A 135 -12.21 -25.28 2.92
CA SER A 135 -11.07 -26.15 3.20
C SER A 135 -10.09 -25.49 4.17
N VAL A 136 -9.95 -26.08 5.36
CA VAL A 136 -8.96 -25.65 6.35
C VAL A 136 -7.54 -25.75 5.76
N PHE A 137 -7.28 -26.78 4.97
CA PHE A 137 -5.98 -26.98 4.34
C PHE A 137 -5.64 -25.86 3.35
N GLU A 138 -6.57 -25.48 2.47
CA GLU A 138 -6.35 -24.37 1.54
C GLU A 138 -6.20 -23.04 2.28
N THR A 139 -7.06 -22.78 3.28
CA THR A 139 -6.93 -21.59 4.13
C THR A 139 -5.53 -21.48 4.76
N VAL A 140 -4.96 -22.60 5.27
CA VAL A 140 -3.61 -22.61 5.85
C VAL A 140 -2.53 -22.35 4.79
N ARG A 141 -2.66 -22.91 3.58
CA ARG A 141 -1.74 -22.65 2.47
C ARG A 141 -1.78 -21.19 2.03
N ARG A 142 -2.99 -20.61 1.87
CA ARG A 142 -3.18 -19.19 1.55
C ARG A 142 -2.59 -18.29 2.63
N ARG A 143 -2.78 -18.65 3.91
CA ARG A 143 -2.17 -17.93 5.03
C ARG A 143 -0.65 -17.97 4.95
N PHE A 144 -0.06 -19.13 4.63
CA PHE A 144 1.38 -19.26 4.48
C PHE A 144 1.91 -18.33 3.38
N ASP A 145 1.32 -18.34 2.18
CA ASP A 145 1.77 -17.50 1.07
C ASP A 145 1.55 -16.01 1.34
N HIS A 146 0.43 -15.66 1.98
CA HIS A 146 0.22 -14.31 2.51
C HIS A 146 1.35 -13.89 3.46
N ASP A 147 1.79 -14.76 4.36
CA ASP A 147 2.85 -14.43 5.31
C ASP A 147 4.26 -14.47 4.69
N GLN A 148 4.48 -15.24 3.61
CA GLN A 148 5.74 -15.23 2.87
C GLN A 148 6.08 -13.85 2.28
N ILE A 149 5.07 -13.04 1.96
CA ILE A 149 5.27 -11.65 1.53
C ILE A 149 6.01 -10.81 2.60
N ASN A 150 5.91 -11.16 3.88
CA ASN A 150 6.65 -10.47 4.95
C ASN A 150 8.18 -10.57 4.75
N ARG A 151 8.66 -11.68 4.17
CA ARG A 151 10.08 -11.83 3.83
C ARG A 151 10.47 -10.97 2.64
N VAL A 152 9.57 -10.76 1.68
CA VAL A 152 9.80 -9.83 0.58
C VAL A 152 9.87 -8.39 1.11
N LEU A 153 8.96 -8.02 2.02
CA LEU A 153 8.99 -6.72 2.69
C LEU A 153 10.28 -6.49 3.47
N HIS A 154 10.74 -7.49 4.21
CA HIS A 154 12.01 -7.42 4.94
C HIS A 154 13.19 -7.04 4.04
N ASP A 155 13.19 -7.51 2.79
CA ASP A 155 14.29 -7.26 1.85
C ASP A 155 14.13 -5.91 1.11
N VAL A 156 12.89 -5.45 0.92
CA VAL A 156 12.56 -4.21 0.19
C VAL A 156 12.67 -2.96 1.07
N ILE A 157 12.21 -3.06 2.33
CA ILE A 157 12.07 -1.91 3.22
C ILE A 157 13.39 -1.18 3.51
N PRO A 158 14.53 -1.86 3.76
CA PRO A 158 15.80 -1.17 3.98
C PRO A 158 16.17 -0.24 2.81
N GLY A 159 15.95 -0.66 1.57
CA GLY A 159 16.20 0.18 0.40
C GLY A 159 15.30 1.43 0.34
N VAL A 160 14.04 1.31 0.78
CA VAL A 160 13.12 2.45 0.92
C VAL A 160 13.59 3.40 2.01
N GLN A 161 13.98 2.88 3.17
CA GLN A 161 14.52 3.68 4.27
C GLN A 161 15.81 4.40 3.88
N ASP A 162 16.72 3.74 3.17
CA ASP A 162 17.97 4.32 2.67
C ASP A 162 17.73 5.42 1.63
N GLU A 163 16.74 5.25 0.76
CA GLU A 163 16.34 6.28 -0.19
C GLU A 163 15.79 7.51 0.56
N VAL A 164 14.82 7.31 1.45
CA VAL A 164 14.28 8.37 2.32
C VAL A 164 15.43 9.04 3.10
N ALA A 165 16.35 8.28 3.69
CA ALA A 165 17.49 8.80 4.42
C ALA A 165 18.48 9.56 3.53
N ARG A 166 18.68 9.18 2.26
CA ARG A 166 19.50 9.96 1.32
C ARG A 166 18.87 11.32 1.00
N HIS A 167 17.55 11.38 0.85
CA HIS A 167 16.84 12.63 0.58
C HIS A 167 16.71 13.54 1.80
N TYR A 168 16.56 12.97 3.00
CA TYR A 168 16.29 13.74 4.21
C TYR A 168 17.46 13.83 5.19
N GLY A 169 18.43 12.93 5.09
CA GLY A 169 19.39 12.61 6.16
C GLY A 169 20.29 13.76 6.61
N ARG A 170 20.45 14.81 5.81
CA ARG A 170 21.16 16.04 6.24
C ARG A 170 20.29 16.97 7.11
N LEU A 171 18.98 16.94 6.92
CA LEU A 171 17.99 17.80 7.61
C LEU A 171 17.32 17.10 8.79
N ILE A 172 17.12 15.77 8.73
CA ILE A 172 16.44 14.99 9.79
C ILE A 172 17.40 14.24 10.72
N ARG A 173 18.72 14.26 10.48
CA ARG A 173 19.74 13.65 11.36
C ARG A 173 19.58 14.01 12.84
N PRO A 174 19.31 15.29 13.21
CA PRO A 174 19.07 15.68 14.60
C PRO A 174 17.77 15.11 15.19
N LEU A 175 16.83 14.72 14.34
CA LEU A 175 15.51 14.21 14.69
C LEU A 175 15.46 12.67 14.74
N GLY A 176 16.62 11.99 14.65
CA GLY A 176 16.68 10.52 14.54
C GLY A 176 15.92 9.76 15.64
N ARG A 177 15.91 10.26 16.88
CA ARG A 177 15.11 9.68 17.98
C ARG A 177 13.59 9.92 17.82
N LEU A 178 13.23 11.05 17.21
CA LEU A 178 11.84 11.47 16.98
C LEU A 178 11.22 10.81 15.73
N MET A 179 12.04 10.44 14.75
CA MET A 179 11.66 9.64 13.57
C MET A 179 11.42 8.17 13.92
N GLY A 180 11.99 7.67 15.02
CA GLY A 180 11.98 6.26 15.39
C GLY A 180 10.59 5.63 15.48
N ASP A 181 9.54 6.38 15.84
CA ASP A 181 8.17 5.85 15.93
C ASP A 181 7.44 5.75 14.59
N LEU A 182 7.71 6.65 13.64
CA LEU A 182 7.22 6.48 12.26
C LEU A 182 8.06 5.45 11.51
N ASP A 183 9.36 5.42 11.77
CA ASP A 183 10.26 4.37 11.29
C ASP A 183 9.79 3.00 11.81
N ARG A 184 9.31 2.91 13.05
CA ARG A 184 8.68 1.71 13.62
C ARG A 184 7.52 1.20 12.76
N GLN A 185 6.70 2.06 12.17
CA GLN A 185 5.62 1.63 11.26
C GLN A 185 6.17 1.04 9.97
N LEU A 186 7.30 1.56 9.47
CA LEU A 186 8.04 1.00 8.34
C LEU A 186 8.92 -0.19 8.71
N THR A 187 9.07 -0.56 9.98
CA THR A 187 9.79 -1.79 10.33
C THR A 187 9.04 -3.03 9.84
N THR A 188 9.80 -4.09 9.60
CA THR A 188 9.25 -5.43 9.33
C THR A 188 8.22 -5.85 10.39
N TYR A 189 8.41 -5.45 11.66
CA TYR A 189 7.46 -5.74 12.74
C TYR A 189 6.14 -4.97 12.58
N GLY A 190 6.20 -3.66 12.33
CA GLY A 190 5.01 -2.83 12.12
C GLY A 190 4.16 -3.33 10.94
N LEU A 191 4.83 -3.59 9.81
CA LEU A 191 4.16 -4.11 8.61
C LEU A 191 3.61 -5.53 8.81
N LYS A 192 4.31 -6.39 9.55
CA LYS A 192 3.78 -7.71 9.92
C LYS A 192 2.49 -7.55 10.73
N THR A 193 2.43 -6.64 11.70
CA THR A 193 1.22 -6.38 12.49
C THR A 193 0.05 -5.93 11.61
N TRP A 194 0.30 -5.01 10.66
CA TRP A 194 -0.73 -4.60 9.68
C TRP A 194 -1.21 -5.79 8.84
N ARG A 195 -0.29 -6.64 8.37
CA ARG A 195 -0.63 -7.84 7.58
C ARG A 195 -1.38 -8.89 8.40
N ASP A 196 -1.08 -9.04 9.68
CA ASP A 196 -1.85 -9.88 10.59
C ASP A 196 -3.28 -9.35 10.79
N GLN A 197 -3.46 -8.02 10.85
CA GLN A 197 -4.77 -7.37 10.85
C GLN A 197 -5.53 -7.61 9.53
N VAL A 198 -4.83 -7.51 8.39
CA VAL A 198 -5.42 -7.78 7.06
C VAL A 198 -6.08 -9.14 7.02
N TRP A 199 -5.37 -10.18 7.45
CA TRP A 199 -5.91 -11.53 7.44
C TRP A 199 -7.14 -11.67 8.35
N ARG A 200 -7.12 -11.05 9.54
CA ARG A 200 -8.28 -11.04 10.45
C ARG A 200 -9.47 -10.36 9.81
N ASN A 201 -9.27 -9.18 9.22
CA ASN A 201 -10.32 -8.44 8.51
C ASN A 201 -10.89 -9.23 7.33
N ALA A 202 -10.04 -9.90 6.55
CA ALA A 202 -10.47 -10.78 5.46
C ALA A 202 -11.34 -11.95 5.97
N ARG A 203 -10.97 -12.56 7.11
CA ARG A 203 -11.77 -13.60 7.75
C ARG A 203 -13.11 -13.07 8.25
N CYS A 204 -13.18 -11.85 8.79
CA CYS A 204 -14.45 -11.22 9.15
C CYS A 204 -15.34 -10.99 7.91
N LEU A 205 -14.78 -10.53 6.80
CA LEU A 205 -15.52 -10.36 5.53
C LEU A 205 -16.06 -11.68 4.98
N LEU A 206 -15.33 -12.78 5.17
CA LEU A 206 -15.75 -14.12 4.78
C LEU A 206 -16.85 -14.68 5.68
N ALA A 207 -16.78 -14.40 6.99
CA ALA A 207 -17.73 -14.87 8.00
C ALA A 207 -19.08 -14.13 7.99
N ALA A 208 -19.15 -12.94 7.36
CA ALA A 208 -20.38 -12.17 7.27
C ALA A 208 -21.51 -12.99 6.60
N ALA A 209 -22.66 -13.09 7.26
CA ALA A 209 -23.79 -13.94 6.86
C ALA A 209 -24.57 -13.38 5.66
N GLY A 210 -24.45 -12.07 5.40
CA GLY A 210 -25.14 -11.38 4.31
C GLY A 210 -24.50 -10.04 3.96
N GLU A 211 -25.09 -9.35 2.98
CA GLU A 211 -24.51 -8.12 2.45
C GLU A 211 -24.48 -6.97 3.48
N GLU A 212 -25.49 -6.86 4.35
CA GLU A 212 -25.52 -5.83 5.40
C GLU A 212 -24.34 -5.95 6.38
N GLU A 213 -24.08 -7.17 6.86
CA GLU A 213 -22.95 -7.45 7.75
C GLU A 213 -21.61 -7.25 7.04
N ARG A 214 -21.51 -7.69 5.78
CA ARG A 214 -20.33 -7.44 4.95
C ARG A 214 -20.06 -5.95 4.79
N GLN A 215 -21.09 -5.15 4.55
CA GLN A 215 -20.97 -3.69 4.45
C GLN A 215 -20.58 -3.04 5.77
N LEU A 216 -21.03 -3.56 6.92
CA LEU A 216 -20.55 -3.11 8.24
C LEU A 216 -19.05 -3.35 8.40
N VAL A 217 -18.55 -4.53 8.04
CA VAL A 217 -17.12 -4.86 8.10
C VAL A 217 -16.30 -3.98 7.16
N ILE A 218 -16.78 -3.74 5.93
CA ILE A 218 -16.12 -2.83 4.97
C ILE A 218 -16.03 -1.40 5.55
N ARG A 219 -17.11 -0.88 6.13
CA ARG A 219 -17.10 0.44 6.77
C ARG A 219 -16.12 0.49 7.94
N PHE A 220 -16.07 -0.56 8.76
CA PHE A 220 -15.10 -0.65 9.85
C PHE A 220 -13.65 -0.56 9.32
N ILE A 221 -13.31 -1.37 8.32
CA ILE A 221 -11.98 -1.37 7.66
C ILE A 221 -11.64 0.02 7.13
N GLN A 222 -12.57 0.66 6.41
CA GLN A 222 -12.38 1.99 5.82
C GLN A 222 -12.16 3.07 6.89
N GLN A 223 -12.92 3.04 7.99
CA GLN A 223 -12.79 4.01 9.06
C GLN A 223 -11.51 3.82 9.87
N ASP A 224 -11.11 2.57 10.12
CA ASP A 224 -9.85 2.26 10.80
C ASP A 224 -8.63 2.74 9.99
N ALA A 225 -8.62 2.45 8.68
CA ALA A 225 -7.58 2.95 7.78
C ALA A 225 -7.57 4.49 7.71
N LEU A 226 -8.73 5.16 7.71
CA LEU A 226 -8.80 6.62 7.77
C LEU A 226 -8.30 7.17 9.11
N HIS A 227 -8.60 6.49 10.22
CA HIS A 227 -8.11 6.87 11.54
C HIS A 227 -6.58 6.86 11.55
N LEU A 228 -5.96 5.75 11.11
CA LEU A 228 -4.52 5.63 11.04
C LEU A 228 -3.89 6.67 10.09
N ALA A 229 -4.55 6.98 8.96
CA ALA A 229 -4.10 8.04 8.06
C ALA A 229 -4.03 9.41 8.76
N ARG A 230 -5.02 9.74 9.61
CA ARG A 230 -5.03 10.98 10.38
C ARG A 230 -3.93 11.00 11.43
N GLU A 231 -3.61 9.87 12.06
CA GLU A 231 -2.49 9.76 13.01
C GLU A 231 -1.13 9.96 12.31
N ILE A 232 -0.89 9.26 11.20
CA ILE A 232 0.31 9.40 10.37
C ILE A 232 0.52 10.87 9.97
N TYR A 233 -0.56 11.54 9.55
CA TYR A 233 -0.47 12.94 9.15
C TYR A 233 -0.22 13.87 10.34
N ARG A 234 -0.90 13.66 11.48
CA ARG A 234 -0.82 14.54 12.67
C ARG A 234 0.46 14.39 13.48
N PHE A 235 1.29 13.38 13.20
CA PHE A 235 2.55 13.14 13.89
C PHE A 235 3.38 14.43 14.04
N ALA A 236 3.50 14.90 15.29
CA ALA A 236 3.95 16.25 15.63
C ALA A 236 5.36 16.61 15.09
N PRO A 237 6.35 15.71 15.14
CA PRO A 237 7.69 15.94 14.57
C PRO A 237 7.66 16.39 13.12
N LEU A 238 6.88 15.71 12.27
CA LEU A 238 6.75 16.06 10.86
C LEU A 238 5.86 17.28 10.66
N ARG A 239 4.82 17.45 11.47
CA ARG A 239 3.94 18.63 11.38
C ARG A 239 4.69 19.95 11.55
N LEU A 240 5.62 20.01 12.51
CA LEU A 240 6.40 21.23 12.81
C LEU A 240 7.39 21.59 11.71
N LEU A 241 7.85 20.60 10.94
CA LEU A 241 8.85 20.78 9.88
C LEU A 241 8.21 21.08 8.51
N ARG A 242 6.88 21.00 8.36
CA ARG A 242 6.18 21.20 7.07
C ARG A 242 6.50 22.51 6.34
N PRO A 243 6.77 23.64 7.00
CA PRO A 243 7.21 24.85 6.30
C PRO A 243 8.50 24.64 5.49
N LEU A 244 9.41 23.78 5.98
CA LEU A 244 10.65 23.40 5.29
C LEU A 244 10.38 22.48 4.10
N ALA A 245 9.28 21.72 4.11
CA ALA A 245 8.89 20.85 3.00
C ALA A 245 8.75 21.60 1.68
N ARG A 246 8.42 22.91 1.69
CA ARG A 246 8.32 23.73 0.47
C ARG A 246 9.64 23.93 -0.27
N TRP A 247 10.74 23.97 0.46
CA TRP A 247 12.10 24.13 -0.08
C TRP A 247 12.69 22.82 -0.61
N MET A 248 12.06 21.70 -0.27
CA MET A 248 12.52 20.34 -0.61
C MET A 248 11.79 19.75 -1.83
N ARG A 249 10.92 20.52 -2.50
CA ARG A 249 9.98 20.09 -3.56
C ARG A 249 10.60 19.84 -4.95
N ARG A 250 11.92 19.88 -5.11
CA ARG A 250 12.58 19.85 -6.44
C ARG A 250 13.24 18.53 -6.85
N TRP A 251 13.11 17.45 -6.08
CA TRP A 251 14.02 16.31 -6.25
C TRP A 251 13.30 15.02 -6.64
N ARG A 252 13.72 14.49 -7.79
CA ARG A 252 13.27 13.21 -8.35
C ARG A 252 13.90 12.09 -7.53
N LEU A 253 13.06 11.26 -6.92
CA LEU A 253 13.42 9.87 -6.59
C LEU A 253 13.55 9.14 -7.93
N PHE A 254 14.59 8.32 -8.11
CA PHE A 254 14.90 7.53 -9.33
C PHE A 254 14.21 7.99 -10.63
#